data_AF-A0A2E8K8U0-F1
#
_entry.id   AF-A0A2E8K8U0-F1
#
_cell.length_a   1.000
_cell.length_b   1.000
_cell.length_c   1.000
_cell.angle_alpha   90.00
_cell.angle_beta   90.00
_cell.angle_gamma   90.00
#
_symmetry.space_group_name_H-M   'P 1'
#
loop_
_entity.id
_entity.type
_entity.pdbx_description
1 polymer ?
#
loop_
_entity_poly.entity_id
_entity_poly.type
_entity_poly.pdbx_seq_one_letter_code
_entity_poly.pdbx_strand_id
1 'polypeptide(L)'
;MISQINYLYQSARLYDEAHALLLAELDRSESPYYFMSSLSSLAEKREKTEAALEWRRKAYEVSTGAATRFQWGASYIKAIIRLTPENNDLIVKTSIDLFAELKDEQSVFAGRNFRELSSLNQQLSAWQDEQQEDTLIETFHARIQSMCEKQALATLELENCRSLLSS
;
A
#
# COMPACT_ATOMS: atom_id res chain seq x y z
N MET A 1 4.79 -6.22 21.95
CA MET A 1 5.74 -7.32 22.24
C MET A 1 5.86 -8.31 21.09
N ILE A 2 4.77 -8.81 20.50
CA ILE A 2 4.83 -9.82 19.43
C ILE A 2 5.54 -9.33 18.16
N SER A 3 5.35 -8.06 17.76
CA SER A 3 6.07 -7.50 16.60
C SER A 3 7.59 -7.45 16.80
N GLN A 4 8.08 -7.27 18.03
CA GLN A 4 9.51 -7.30 18.35
C GLN A 4 10.06 -8.72 18.35
N ILE A 5 9.28 -9.70 18.85
CA ILE A 5 9.63 -11.12 18.83
C ILE A 5 9.69 -11.64 17.37
N ASN A 6 8.72 -11.26 16.54
CA ASN A 6 8.75 -11.57 15.11
C ASN A 6 10.00 -10.98 14.43
N TYR A 7 10.36 -9.73 14.73
CA TYR A 7 11.59 -9.13 14.20
C TYR A 7 12.84 -9.91 14.62
N LEU A 8 12.92 -10.33 15.88
CA LEU A 8 14.02 -11.14 16.42
C LEU A 8 14.12 -12.49 15.71
N TYR A 9 13.01 -13.21 15.57
CA TYR A 9 12.98 -14.51 14.87
C TYR A 9 13.38 -14.38 13.41
N GLN A 10 12.91 -13.36 12.71
CA GLN A 10 13.34 -13.12 11.32
C GLN A 10 14.83 -12.81 11.22
N SER A 11 15.38 -12.07 12.18
CA SER A 11 16.82 -11.76 12.25
C SER A 11 17.66 -13.02 12.54
N ALA A 12 17.10 -13.96 13.30
CA ALA A 12 17.69 -15.27 13.58
C ALA A 12 17.39 -16.33 12.49
N ARG A 13 16.71 -15.96 11.40
CA ARG A 13 16.24 -16.87 10.33
C ARG A 13 15.31 -18.01 10.81
N LEU A 14 14.67 -17.82 11.97
CA LEU A 14 13.64 -18.70 12.54
C LEU A 14 12.28 -18.41 11.91
N TYR A 15 12.19 -18.66 10.61
CA TYR A 15 11.04 -18.25 9.81
C TYR A 15 9.78 -19.08 10.08
N ASP A 16 9.92 -20.36 10.44
CA ASP A 16 8.76 -21.22 10.70
C ASP A 16 8.14 -20.88 12.06
N GLU A 17 8.95 -20.56 13.07
CA GLU A 17 8.52 -20.08 14.38
C GLU A 17 7.86 -18.70 14.28
N ALA A 18 8.46 -17.80 13.49
CA ALA A 18 7.86 -16.50 13.19
C ALA A 18 6.49 -16.67 12.50
N HIS A 19 6.40 -17.57 11.51
CA HIS A 19 5.15 -17.84 10.80
C HIS A 19 4.08 -18.38 11.75
N ALA A 20 4.41 -19.40 12.56
CA ALA A 20 3.48 -20.00 13.52
C ALA A 20 2.99 -18.99 14.57
N LEU A 21 3.90 -18.16 15.10
CA LEU A 21 3.56 -17.08 16.04
C LEU A 21 2.59 -16.08 15.40
N LEU A 22 2.86 -15.64 14.18
CA LEU A 22 2.02 -14.65 13.50
C LEU A 22 0.63 -15.20 13.17
N LEU A 23 0.53 -16.48 12.75
CA LEU A 23 -0.75 -17.13 12.50
C LEU A 23 -1.61 -17.23 13.75
N ALA A 24 -1.01 -17.60 14.89
CA ALA A 24 -1.73 -17.75 16.16
C ALA A 24 -2.36 -16.43 16.67
N GLU A 25 -1.85 -15.28 16.21
CA GLU A 25 -2.32 -13.96 16.61
C GLU A 25 -3.39 -13.38 15.71
N LEU A 26 -3.64 -13.98 14.53
CA LEU A 26 -4.69 -13.52 13.62
C LEU A 26 -6.07 -13.57 14.27
N ASP A 27 -6.40 -14.66 14.97
CA ASP A 27 -7.71 -14.84 15.60
C ASP A 27 -7.85 -14.07 16.93
N ARG A 28 -6.74 -13.56 17.47
CA ARG A 28 -6.68 -12.96 18.81
C ARG A 28 -6.62 -11.44 18.79
N SER A 29 -6.44 -10.84 17.61
CA SER A 29 -6.19 -9.42 17.46
C SER A 29 -7.40 -8.69 16.87
N GLU A 30 -7.70 -7.52 17.43
CA GLU A 30 -8.63 -6.56 16.83
C GLU A 30 -8.05 -5.86 15.58
N SER A 31 -6.76 -6.06 15.29
CA SER A 31 -6.08 -5.45 14.14
C SER A 31 -5.21 -6.50 13.40
N PRO A 32 -5.83 -7.58 12.88
CA PRO A 32 -5.12 -8.73 12.32
C PRO A 32 -4.27 -8.38 11.09
N TYR A 33 -4.61 -7.27 10.40
CA TYR A 33 -3.89 -6.76 9.24
C TYR A 33 -2.41 -6.42 9.51
N TYR A 34 -1.99 -6.16 10.76
CA TYR A 34 -0.56 -5.99 11.11
C TYR A 34 0.20 -7.32 11.04
N PHE A 35 -0.42 -8.40 11.50
CA PHE A 35 0.16 -9.74 11.45
C PHE A 35 0.15 -10.29 10.03
N MET A 36 -0.91 -10.04 9.25
CA MET A 36 -0.95 -10.36 7.82
C MET A 36 0.15 -9.62 7.04
N SER A 37 0.36 -8.32 7.29
CA SER A 37 1.51 -7.61 6.69
C SER A 37 2.86 -8.23 7.07
N SER A 38 2.99 -8.76 8.28
CA SER A 38 4.23 -9.41 8.74
C SER A 38 4.42 -10.78 8.09
N LEU A 39 3.34 -11.54 7.90
CA LEU A 39 3.31 -12.82 7.17
C LEU A 39 3.68 -12.61 5.70
N SER A 40 3.22 -11.53 5.08
CA SER A 40 3.64 -11.13 3.74
C SER A 40 5.15 -10.90 3.66
N SER A 41 5.71 -10.03 4.51
CA SER A 41 7.14 -9.76 4.53
C SER A 41 7.99 -11.01 4.77
N LEU A 42 7.47 -11.95 5.57
CA LEU A 42 8.12 -13.24 5.80
C LEU A 42 8.10 -14.14 4.55
N ALA A 43 6.98 -14.16 3.82
CA ALA A 43 6.88 -14.88 2.55
C ALA A 43 7.82 -14.29 1.49
N GLU A 44 7.93 -12.96 1.40
CA GLU A 44 8.88 -12.29 0.49
C GLU A 44 10.33 -12.68 0.78
N LYS A 45 10.73 -12.69 2.06
CA LYS A 45 12.08 -13.13 2.49
C LYS A 45 12.38 -14.59 2.16
N ARG A 46 11.36 -15.39 1.90
CA ARG A 46 11.46 -16.79 1.49
C ARG A 46 11.18 -16.98 0.00
N GLU A 47 11.13 -15.89 -0.77
CA GLU A 47 10.89 -15.89 -2.21
C GLU A 47 9.55 -16.55 -2.59
N LYS A 48 8.56 -16.49 -1.69
CA LYS A 48 7.20 -17.03 -1.91
C LYS A 48 6.27 -15.91 -2.37
N THR A 49 6.40 -15.51 -3.64
CA THR A 49 5.66 -14.38 -4.23
C THR A 49 4.14 -14.49 -4.06
N GLU A 50 3.54 -15.63 -4.43
CA GLU A 50 2.08 -15.82 -4.33
C GLU A 50 1.57 -15.67 -2.90
N ALA A 51 2.26 -16.29 -1.94
CA ALA A 51 1.91 -16.19 -0.53
C ALA A 51 2.09 -14.76 0.02
N ALA A 52 3.12 -14.05 -0.43
CA ALA A 52 3.36 -12.66 -0.04
C ALA A 52 2.24 -11.74 -0.50
N LEU A 53 1.81 -11.87 -1.76
CA LEU A 53 0.72 -11.09 -2.34
C LEU A 53 -0.61 -11.43 -1.68
N GLU A 54 -0.88 -12.71 -1.42
CA GLU A 54 -2.11 -13.14 -0.76
C GLU A 54 -2.24 -12.56 0.65
N TRP A 55 -1.14 -12.52 1.41
CA TRP A 55 -1.16 -11.90 2.74
C TRP A 55 -1.33 -10.38 2.69
N ARG A 56 -0.78 -9.68 1.69
CA ARG A 56 -1.04 -8.24 1.50
C ARG A 56 -2.49 -7.99 1.16
N ARG A 57 -3.05 -8.76 0.23
CA ARG A 57 -4.46 -8.68 -0.17
C ARG A 57 -5.37 -8.86 1.03
N LYS A 58 -5.18 -9.92 1.83
CA LYS A 58 -5.92 -10.14 3.08
C LYS A 58 -5.78 -8.97 4.06
N ALA A 59 -4.57 -8.47 4.26
CA ALA A 59 -4.34 -7.33 5.15
C ALA A 59 -5.10 -6.08 4.70
N TYR A 60 -5.12 -5.81 3.40
CA TYR A 60 -5.91 -4.73 2.82
C TYR A 60 -7.41 -4.98 3.01
N GLU A 61 -7.91 -6.17 2.65
CA GLU A 61 -9.33 -6.52 2.72
C GLU A 61 -9.95 -6.38 4.10
N VAL A 62 -9.21 -6.77 5.15
CA VAL A 62 -9.70 -6.70 6.54
C VAL A 62 -9.38 -5.38 7.24
N SER A 63 -8.60 -4.49 6.62
CA SER A 63 -8.31 -3.19 7.20
C SER A 63 -9.58 -2.32 7.26
N THR A 64 -9.71 -1.50 8.30
CA THR A 64 -10.91 -0.69 8.54
C THR A 64 -10.55 0.76 8.84
N GLY A 65 -11.39 1.69 8.38
CA GLY A 65 -11.15 3.13 8.47
C GLY A 65 -10.36 3.66 7.27
N ALA A 66 -10.71 4.85 6.78
CA ALA A 66 -10.21 5.38 5.51
C ALA A 66 -8.68 5.44 5.43
N ALA A 67 -8.01 6.01 6.45
CA ALA A 67 -6.56 6.13 6.48
C ALA A 67 -5.86 4.76 6.52
N THR A 68 -6.37 3.82 7.32
CA THR A 68 -5.84 2.45 7.41
C THR A 68 -6.07 1.70 6.10
N ARG A 69 -7.26 1.76 5.51
CA ARG A 69 -7.51 1.11 4.22
C ARG A 69 -6.59 1.64 3.13
N PHE A 70 -6.41 2.95 3.07
CA PHE A 70 -5.49 3.57 2.12
C PHE A 70 -4.05 3.07 2.28
N GLN A 71 -3.50 3.10 3.50
CA GLN A 71 -2.12 2.68 3.75
C GLN A 71 -1.88 1.20 3.41
N TRP A 72 -2.86 0.31 3.66
CA TRP A 72 -2.72 -1.11 3.40
C TRP A 72 -2.95 -1.44 1.93
N GLY A 73 -3.88 -0.75 1.26
CA GLY A 73 -4.06 -0.85 -0.18
C GLY A 73 -2.82 -0.36 -0.94
N ALA A 74 -2.26 0.80 -0.56
CA ALA A 74 -1.02 1.31 -1.12
C ALA A 74 0.14 0.33 -0.92
N SER A 75 0.23 -0.28 0.26
CA SER A 75 1.23 -1.33 0.53
C SER A 75 1.03 -2.58 -0.33
N TYR A 76 -0.21 -2.94 -0.68
CA TYR A 76 -0.48 -4.08 -1.55
C TYR A 76 -0.07 -3.79 -2.99
N ILE A 77 -0.43 -2.62 -3.53
CA ILE A 77 -0.01 -2.20 -4.88
C ILE A 77 1.51 -2.17 -5.00
N LYS A 78 2.21 -1.56 -4.03
CA LYS A 78 3.69 -1.56 -4.00
C LYS A 78 4.28 -2.98 -3.96
N ALA A 79 3.58 -3.95 -3.37
CA ALA A 79 4.02 -5.34 -3.38
C ALA A 79 3.79 -6.00 -4.76
N ILE A 80 2.66 -5.73 -5.41
CA ILE A 80 2.37 -6.22 -6.77
C ILE A 80 3.43 -5.69 -7.75
N ILE A 81 3.72 -4.37 -7.74
CA ILE A 81 4.73 -3.75 -8.62
C ILE A 81 6.10 -4.42 -8.44
N ARG A 82 6.53 -4.64 -7.19
CA ARG A 82 7.85 -5.24 -6.91
C ARG A 82 7.94 -6.72 -7.27
N LEU A 83 6.88 -7.49 -7.01
CA LEU A 83 6.94 -8.95 -7.05
C LEU A 83 6.43 -9.55 -8.36
N THR A 84 5.57 -8.82 -9.07
CA THR A 84 4.96 -9.21 -10.35
C THR A 84 4.78 -7.96 -11.24
N PRO A 85 5.87 -7.23 -11.58
CA PRO A 85 5.79 -6.01 -12.38
C PRO A 85 5.12 -6.23 -13.76
N GLU A 86 5.16 -7.44 -14.30
CA GLU A 86 4.55 -7.83 -15.56
C GLU A 86 3.03 -8.00 -15.50
N ASN A 87 2.44 -8.02 -14.30
CA ASN A 87 1.00 -8.20 -14.11
C ASN A 87 0.27 -6.85 -14.17
N ASN A 88 0.28 -6.24 -15.35
CA ASN A 88 -0.26 -4.90 -15.60
C ASN A 88 -1.73 -4.80 -15.18
N ASP A 89 -2.55 -5.80 -15.54
CA ASP A 89 -3.97 -5.84 -15.21
C ASP A 89 -4.21 -5.75 -13.69
N LEU A 90 -3.45 -6.49 -12.89
CA LEU A 90 -3.60 -6.47 -11.44
C LEU A 90 -3.15 -5.13 -10.84
N ILE A 91 -2.05 -4.54 -11.34
CA ILE A 91 -1.55 -3.24 -10.88
C ILE A 91 -2.54 -2.14 -11.20
N VAL A 92 -2.99 -2.06 -12.46
CA VAL A 92 -3.96 -1.06 -12.95
C VAL A 92 -5.26 -1.17 -12.18
N LYS A 93 -5.86 -2.37 -12.13
CA LYS A 93 -7.14 -2.59 -11.46
C LYS A 93 -7.07 -2.22 -9.98
N THR A 94 -6.07 -2.73 -9.26
CA THR A 94 -5.96 -2.49 -7.81
C THR A 94 -5.71 -1.02 -7.49
N SER A 95 -4.96 -0.32 -8.34
CA SER A 95 -4.71 1.12 -8.21
C SER A 95 -5.99 1.94 -8.40
N ILE A 96 -6.75 1.65 -9.48
CA ILE A 96 -8.03 2.30 -9.74
C ILE A 96 -9.02 2.07 -8.58
N ASP A 97 -9.14 0.82 -8.11
CA ASP A 97 -10.00 0.45 -7.00
C ASP A 97 -9.63 1.24 -5.72
N LEU A 98 -8.34 1.32 -5.39
CA LEU A 98 -7.86 2.09 -4.23
C LEU A 98 -8.17 3.59 -4.35
N PHE A 99 -7.97 4.18 -5.53
CA PHE A 99 -8.22 5.61 -5.74
C PHE A 99 -9.71 5.96 -5.70
N ALA A 100 -10.59 5.02 -6.05
CA ALA A 100 -12.04 5.16 -5.88
C ALA A 100 -12.45 5.12 -4.39
N GLU A 101 -11.68 4.43 -3.52
CA GLU A 101 -11.92 4.39 -2.07
C GLU A 101 -11.53 5.68 -1.33
N LEU A 102 -10.73 6.57 -1.95
CA LEU A 102 -10.36 7.88 -1.40
C LEU A 102 -11.59 8.81 -1.36
N LYS A 103 -12.40 8.66 -0.31
CA LYS A 103 -13.61 9.46 -0.03
C LYS A 103 -13.35 10.69 0.85
N ASP A 104 -12.31 10.63 1.68
CA ASP A 104 -11.91 11.74 2.57
C ASP A 104 -10.75 12.48 1.92
N GLU A 105 -11.11 13.54 1.20
CA GLU A 105 -10.21 14.25 0.29
C GLU A 105 -9.20 15.13 1.04
N GLN A 106 -9.44 15.45 2.31
CA GLN A 106 -8.57 16.35 3.07
C GLN A 106 -7.45 15.60 3.79
N SER A 107 -7.74 14.43 4.37
CA SER A 107 -6.75 13.72 5.22
C SER A 107 -5.70 12.92 4.44
N VAL A 108 -5.90 12.65 3.14
CA VAL A 108 -4.92 11.92 2.33
C VAL A 108 -3.69 12.76 1.99
N PHE A 109 -3.83 14.08 1.92
CA PHE A 109 -2.74 15.02 1.61
C PHE A 109 -1.97 15.51 2.84
N ALA A 110 -2.20 14.91 4.01
CA ALA A 110 -1.52 15.26 5.24
C ALA A 110 -0.67 14.10 5.81
N GLY A 111 0.38 14.47 6.55
CA GLY A 111 1.11 13.59 7.46
C GLY A 111 1.66 12.31 6.82
N ARG A 112 1.24 11.15 7.36
CA ARG A 112 1.70 9.84 6.89
C ARG A 112 1.03 9.41 5.59
N ASN A 113 -0.25 9.73 5.43
CA ASN A 113 -0.99 9.35 4.22
C ASN A 113 -0.38 10.00 2.98
N PHE A 114 -0.01 11.29 3.08
CA PHE A 114 0.64 11.97 1.97
C PHE A 114 1.97 11.32 1.57
N ARG A 115 2.80 10.96 2.55
CA ARG A 115 4.07 10.26 2.29
C ARG A 115 3.85 8.93 1.59
N GLU A 116 2.83 8.17 2.00
CA GLU A 116 2.49 6.92 1.33
C GLU A 116 1.96 7.13 -0.08
N LEU A 117 1.12 8.15 -0.29
CA LEU A 117 0.56 8.53 -1.59
C LEU A 117 1.65 9.00 -2.55
N SER A 118 2.54 9.90 -2.12
CA SER A 118 3.68 10.38 -2.90
C SER A 118 4.61 9.23 -3.29
N SER A 119 4.94 8.35 -2.34
CA SER A 119 5.75 7.16 -2.61
C SER A 119 5.06 6.17 -3.57
N LEU A 120 3.73 6.05 -3.51
CA LEU A 120 2.96 5.21 -4.44
C LEU A 120 2.93 5.85 -5.84
N ASN A 121 2.69 7.15 -5.95
CA ASN A 121 2.69 7.91 -7.19
C ASN A 121 4.01 7.71 -7.94
N GLN A 122 5.14 7.91 -7.26
CA GLN A 122 6.47 7.73 -7.86
C GLN A 122 6.72 6.30 -8.35
N GLN A 123 6.27 5.28 -7.60
CA GLN A 123 6.42 3.89 -8.00
C GLN A 123 5.54 3.53 -9.20
N LEU A 124 4.32 4.06 -9.25
CA LEU A 124 3.43 3.88 -10.40
C LEU A 124 4.00 4.57 -11.64
N SER A 125 4.48 5.81 -11.53
CA SER A 125 5.12 6.50 -12.65
C SER A 125 6.32 5.73 -13.18
N ALA A 126 7.23 5.29 -12.31
CA ALA A 126 8.41 4.53 -12.73
C ALA A 126 8.04 3.19 -13.38
N TRP A 127 7.09 2.46 -12.78
CA TRP A 127 6.62 1.18 -13.32
C TRP A 127 6.02 1.33 -14.71
N GLN A 128 5.19 2.36 -14.92
CA GLN A 128 4.51 2.57 -16.19
C GLN A 128 5.51 2.92 -17.31
N ASP A 129 6.55 3.71 -17.00
CA ASP A 129 7.58 4.11 -17.95
C ASP A 129 8.35 2.87 -18.41
N GLU A 130 8.64 1.95 -17.49
CA GLU A 130 9.26 0.66 -17.79
C GLU A 130 8.35 -0.24 -18.65
N GLN A 131 7.04 -0.22 -18.42
CA GLN A 131 6.05 -1.03 -19.16
C GLN A 131 5.54 -0.37 -20.45
N GLN A 132 5.90 0.89 -20.74
CA GLN A 132 5.31 1.71 -21.81
C GLN A 132 3.77 1.79 -21.71
N GLU A 133 3.27 1.99 -20.48
CA GLU A 133 1.85 2.08 -20.14
C GLU A 133 1.52 3.49 -19.67
N ASP A 134 0.91 4.35 -20.49
CA ASP A 134 0.73 5.77 -20.09
C ASP A 134 -0.63 6.06 -19.41
N THR A 135 -1.62 5.18 -19.57
CA THR A 135 -3.03 5.49 -19.23
C THR A 135 -3.29 5.54 -17.72
N LEU A 136 -2.52 4.76 -16.94
CA LEU A 136 -2.74 4.64 -15.50
C LEU A 136 -2.40 5.93 -14.76
N ILE A 137 -1.24 6.54 -15.02
CA ILE A 137 -0.86 7.78 -14.33
C ILE A 137 -1.77 8.93 -14.73
N GLU A 138 -2.20 9.01 -15.98
CA GLU A 138 -3.10 10.06 -16.43
C GLU A 138 -4.43 10.00 -15.67
N THR A 139 -4.99 8.79 -15.55
CA THR A 139 -6.19 8.53 -14.76
C THR A 139 -5.99 8.91 -13.30
N PHE A 140 -4.81 8.57 -12.74
CA PHE A 140 -4.50 8.88 -11.36
C PHE A 140 -4.31 10.38 -11.11
N HIS A 141 -3.54 11.07 -11.95
CA HIS A 141 -3.33 12.52 -11.87
C HIS A 141 -4.63 13.28 -12.07
N ALA A 142 -5.52 12.84 -12.97
CA ALA A 142 -6.86 13.43 -13.12
C ALA A 142 -7.68 13.30 -11.83
N ARG A 143 -7.61 12.14 -11.16
CA ARG A 143 -8.26 11.93 -9.84
C ARG A 143 -7.67 12.85 -8.78
N ILE A 144 -6.34 12.95 -8.69
CA ILE A 144 -5.65 13.83 -7.73
C ILE A 144 -6.00 15.30 -8.00
N GLN A 145 -5.98 15.75 -9.25
CA GLN A 145 -6.35 17.10 -9.65
C GLN A 145 -7.77 17.46 -9.17
N SER A 146 -8.75 16.57 -9.40
CA SER A 146 -10.12 16.76 -8.91
C SER A 146 -10.20 16.86 -7.38
N MET A 147 -9.33 16.17 -6.65
CA MET A 147 -9.24 16.28 -5.18
C MET A 147 -8.50 17.55 -4.72
N CYS A 148 -7.50 18.03 -5.48
CA CYS A 148 -6.81 19.28 -5.21
C CYS A 148 -7.75 20.48 -5.32
N GLU A 149 -8.66 20.48 -6.31
CA GLU A 149 -9.67 21.55 -6.52
C GLU A 149 -10.62 21.74 -5.33
N LYS A 150 -10.73 20.73 -4.47
CA LYS A 150 -11.59 20.75 -3.28
C LYS A 150 -10.84 21.10 -2.00
N GLN A 151 -9.53 21.26 -2.06
CA GLN A 151 -8.75 21.71 -0.90
C GLN A 151 -8.96 23.21 -0.65
N ALA A 152 -8.93 23.60 0.62
CA ALA A 152 -8.92 25.00 0.99
C ALA A 152 -7.66 25.69 0.43
N LEU A 153 -7.81 26.97 0.05
CA LEU A 153 -6.69 27.75 -0.47
C LEU A 153 -5.65 28.02 0.62
N ALA A 154 -4.39 28.13 0.21
CA ALA A 154 -3.25 28.43 1.09
C ALA A 154 -3.07 27.44 2.26
N THR A 155 -3.43 26.16 2.07
CA THR A 155 -3.14 25.08 3.01
C THR A 155 -1.96 24.22 2.54
N LEU A 156 -1.30 23.57 3.50
CA LEU A 156 -0.24 22.60 3.22
C LEU A 156 -0.78 21.39 2.42
N GLU A 157 -2.03 21.00 2.65
CA GLU A 157 -2.70 19.92 1.93
C GLU A 157 -2.83 20.24 0.44
N LEU A 158 -3.13 21.49 0.08
CA LEU A 158 -3.18 21.93 -1.32
C LEU A 158 -1.79 21.93 -1.97
N GLU A 159 -0.75 22.38 -1.24
CA GLU A 159 0.63 22.33 -1.71
C GLU A 159 1.10 20.88 -1.95
N ASN A 160 0.85 20.00 -0.98
CA ASN A 160 1.14 18.58 -1.07
C ASN A 160 0.41 17.92 -2.24
N CYS A 161 -0.88 18.20 -2.40
CA CYS A 161 -1.69 17.67 -3.50
C CYS A 161 -1.09 18.06 -4.87
N ARG A 162 -0.76 19.34 -5.04
CA ARG A 162 -0.18 19.85 -6.30
C ARG A 162 1.19 19.25 -6.62
N SER A 163 2.01 18.96 -5.60
CA SER A 163 3.32 18.33 -5.83
C SER A 163 3.24 16.94 -6.47
N LEU A 164 2.11 16.24 -6.31
CA LEU A 164 1.91 14.90 -6.89
C LEU A 164 1.69 14.94 -8.41
N LEU A 165 1.20 16.06 -8.94
CA LEU A 165 0.91 16.25 -10.36
C LEU A 165 2.14 16.67 -11.17
N SER A 166 3.22 17.04 -10.49
CA SER A 166 4.51 17.40 -11.09
C SER A 166 5.58 16.32 -10.88
N SER A 167 5.18 15.16 -10.37
CA SER A 167 6.07 14.03 -10.02
C SER A 167 6.14 12.99 -11.11
#